data_AF-A0A3B8LCI7-F1
#
_entry.id   AF-A0A3B8LCI7-F1
#
_cell.length_a   1.000
_cell.length_b   1.000
_cell.length_c   1.000
_cell.angle_alpha   90.00
_cell.angle_beta   90.00
_cell.angle_gamma   90.00
#
_symmetry.space_group_name_H-M   'P 1'
#
loop_
_entity.id
_entity.type
_entity.pdbx_description
1 polymer ?
#
loop_
_entity_poly.entity_id
_entity_poly.type
_entity_poly.pdbx_seq_one_letter_code
_entity_poly.pdbx_strand_id
1 'polypeptide(L)'
;MNNKYTLWKKLPQMSLWAFVLIASLFFAACSGGEGTGDGGTTPDGETGEKVSQKVGYLRVSHMSYDAPAVDISVDGTVVVEGLKYGESSAFLEVPMGERTLLITPAGKTDKLYEDKADVSEGARLTVMAYDKAESLKVKVLSGPAEQMADKALVRFVHASPDAPKVDIKAGDPE
;
A
#
# COMPACT_ATOMS: atom_id res chain seq x y z
N MET A 1 27.06 57.72 -24.83
CA MET A 1 26.06 57.59 -23.75
C MET A 1 26.03 56.11 -23.36
N ASN A 2 26.91 55.69 -22.45
CA ASN A 2 26.67 55.36 -21.02
C ASN A 2 26.18 53.91 -20.84
N ASN A 3 27.09 52.95 -20.62
CA ASN A 3 27.52 52.32 -19.33
C ASN A 3 26.51 51.25 -18.81
N LYS A 4 26.84 49.95 -18.84
CA LYS A 4 27.63 49.11 -17.91
C LYS A 4 26.85 48.55 -16.69
N TYR A 5 27.09 47.25 -16.45
CA TYR A 5 26.60 46.29 -15.46
C TYR A 5 26.69 46.70 -13.98
N THR A 6 25.74 46.22 -13.15
CA THR A 6 25.87 45.89 -11.71
C THR A 6 24.68 45.00 -11.31
N LEU A 7 24.84 43.69 -11.07
CA LEU A 7 25.17 43.02 -9.80
C LEU A 7 24.25 43.38 -8.62
N TRP A 8 23.46 42.40 -8.15
CA TRP A 8 23.08 42.08 -6.75
C TRP A 8 22.14 40.86 -6.81
N LYS A 9 22.09 39.87 -5.91
CA LYS A 9 22.93 39.34 -4.84
C LYS A 9 22.30 37.97 -4.52
N LYS A 10 23.10 36.93 -4.25
CA LYS A 10 22.65 35.68 -3.62
C LYS A 10 22.05 35.98 -2.24
N LEU A 11 21.10 35.15 -1.78
CA LEU A 11 21.01 34.50 -0.44
C LEU A 11 19.73 33.61 -0.37
N PRO A 12 19.62 32.64 0.56
CA PRO A 12 19.17 31.28 0.25
C PRO A 12 18.07 30.76 1.20
N GLN A 13 17.70 29.48 1.04
CA GLN A 13 17.13 28.55 2.04
C GLN A 13 15.81 28.94 2.75
N MET A 14 14.76 28.11 2.62
CA MET A 14 14.22 27.30 3.73
C MET A 14 12.95 26.57 3.31
N SER A 15 13.00 25.24 3.41
CA SER A 15 11.86 24.33 3.47
C SER A 15 11.07 24.57 4.76
N LEU A 16 9.75 24.71 4.68
CA LEU A 16 8.89 24.69 5.86
C LEU A 16 7.87 23.55 5.71
N TRP A 17 8.09 22.50 6.49
CA TRP A 17 7.13 21.46 6.79
C TRP A 17 6.02 22.05 7.66
N ALA A 18 4.76 21.90 7.28
CA ALA A 18 3.62 22.22 8.13
C ALA A 18 2.93 20.92 8.56
N PHE A 19 3.32 20.40 9.72
CA PHE A 19 2.50 19.46 10.50
C PHE A 19 1.39 20.26 11.18
N VAL A 20 0.14 20.01 10.81
CA VAL A 20 -1.03 20.53 11.53
C VAL A 20 -1.43 19.51 12.58
N LEU A 21 -1.25 19.90 13.85
CA LEU A 21 -1.60 19.15 15.05
C LEU A 21 -2.87 19.80 15.62
N ILE A 22 -4.03 19.14 15.51
CA ILE A 22 -5.27 19.60 16.16
C ILE A 22 -5.40 18.85 17.48
N ALA A 23 -5.04 19.54 18.57
CA ALA A 23 -5.45 19.20 19.91
C ALA A 23 -6.56 20.17 20.32
N SER A 24 -7.77 19.66 20.53
CA SER A 24 -8.87 20.41 21.13
C SER A 24 -9.31 19.70 22.40
N LEU A 25 -8.78 20.20 23.52
CA LEU A 25 -9.34 19.98 24.86
C LEU A 25 -10.53 20.93 25.01
N PHE A 26 -11.71 20.41 25.34
CA PHE A 26 -12.77 21.21 25.96
C PHE A 26 -12.99 20.72 27.39
N PHE A 27 -12.85 21.68 28.30
CA PHE A 27 -13.01 21.56 29.73
C PHE A 27 -14.38 22.14 30.10
N ALA A 28 -15.14 21.45 30.98
CA ALA A 28 -16.23 21.92 31.85
C ALA A 28 -17.29 20.80 31.96
N ALA A 29 -17.93 20.48 33.09
CA ALA A 29 -17.84 20.92 34.48
C ALA A 29 -18.62 19.85 35.29
N CYS A 30 -18.25 19.63 36.56
CA CYS A 30 -19.04 18.79 37.47
C CYS A 30 -20.33 19.50 37.90
N SER A 31 -21.46 18.79 37.88
CA SER A 31 -22.58 19.01 38.80
C SER A 31 -23.36 17.71 38.92
N GLY A 32 -23.45 17.19 40.15
CA GLY A 32 -24.35 16.08 40.48
C GLY A 32 -25.82 16.53 40.53
N GLY A 33 -26.72 15.57 40.37
CA GLY A 33 -28.15 15.75 40.54
C GLY A 33 -28.88 14.42 40.34
N GLU A 34 -29.28 13.79 41.45
CA GLU A 34 -30.25 12.69 41.44
C GLU A 34 -31.65 13.26 41.12
N GLY A 35 -32.36 12.66 40.17
CA GLY A 35 -33.70 13.07 39.77
C GLY A 35 -34.46 11.92 39.11
N THR A 36 -35.53 11.48 39.77
CA THR A 36 -36.48 10.44 39.38
C THR A 36 -37.49 10.98 38.35
N GLY A 37 -37.91 10.15 37.39
CA GLY A 37 -39.27 10.22 36.82
C GLY A 37 -39.45 10.77 35.39
N ASP A 38 -39.84 9.84 34.51
CA ASP A 38 -40.91 9.89 33.49
C ASP A 38 -40.82 10.77 32.22
N GLY A 39 -41.07 10.11 31.08
CA GLY A 39 -41.85 10.62 29.96
C GLY A 39 -41.19 11.60 28.99
N GLY A 40 -40.74 11.10 27.83
CA GLY A 40 -40.43 11.99 26.70
C GLY A 40 -39.82 11.28 25.49
N THR A 41 -40.66 11.05 24.49
CA THR A 41 -40.34 10.56 23.13
C THR A 41 -39.02 11.15 22.60
N THR A 42 -38.02 10.30 22.40
CA THR A 42 -36.76 10.68 21.75
C THR A 42 -36.88 10.32 20.26
N PRO A 43 -36.61 11.24 19.32
CA PRO A 43 -36.59 10.92 17.90
C PRO A 43 -35.44 9.96 17.62
N ASP A 44 -35.71 9.02 16.72
CA ASP A 44 -34.83 7.93 16.31
C ASP A 44 -33.44 8.47 15.93
N GLY A 45 -32.54 8.44 16.91
CA GLY A 45 -31.13 8.68 16.68
C GLY A 45 -30.59 7.48 15.91
N GLU A 46 -30.43 7.65 14.60
CA GLU A 46 -29.63 6.76 13.77
C GLU A 46 -28.21 6.75 14.35
N THR A 47 -27.96 5.82 15.27
CA THR A 47 -26.62 5.41 15.64
C THR A 47 -26.02 4.79 14.38
N GLY A 48 -25.38 5.62 13.56
CA GLY A 48 -24.63 5.18 12.40
C GLY A 48 -23.57 4.20 12.87
N GLU A 49 -23.82 2.91 12.67
CA GLU A 49 -22.83 1.87 12.88
C GLU A 49 -21.64 2.23 11.99
N LYS A 50 -20.51 2.57 12.61
CA LYS A 50 -19.26 2.80 11.91
C LYS A 50 -18.83 1.43 11.38
N VAL A 51 -19.32 1.05 10.21
CA VAL A 51 -18.99 -0.22 9.57
C VAL A 51 -17.49 -0.27 9.40
N SER A 52 -16.80 -1.05 10.25
CA SER A 52 -15.38 -1.29 10.07
C SER A 52 -15.24 -2.10 8.79
N GLN A 53 -14.73 -1.47 7.73
CA GLN A 53 -14.45 -2.19 6.51
C GLN A 53 -13.40 -3.25 6.80
N LYS A 54 -13.76 -4.50 6.52
CA LYS A 54 -12.85 -5.64 6.61
C LYS A 54 -11.78 -5.50 5.52
N VAL A 55 -10.53 -5.76 5.88
CA VAL A 55 -9.37 -5.59 5.00
C VAL A 55 -8.56 -6.86 4.88
N GLY A 56 -7.85 -7.00 3.77
CA GLY A 56 -6.67 -7.85 3.62
C GLY A 56 -5.43 -6.99 3.39
N TYR A 57 -4.30 -7.65 3.18
CA TYR A 57 -3.00 -7.01 2.98
C TYR A 57 -2.40 -7.46 1.66
N LEU A 58 -1.96 -6.50 0.85
CA LEU A 58 -1.33 -6.75 -0.44
C LEU A 58 0.05 -6.10 -0.48
N ARG A 59 1.05 -6.82 -0.96
CA ARG A 59 2.32 -6.23 -1.41
C ARG A 59 2.60 -6.61 -2.84
N VAL A 60 3.31 -5.75 -3.57
CA VAL A 60 3.75 -6.02 -4.93
C VAL A 60 5.26 -6.16 -4.96
N SER A 61 5.74 -7.15 -5.70
CA SER A 61 7.15 -7.40 -5.98
C SER A 61 7.37 -7.30 -7.48
N HIS A 62 8.26 -6.39 -7.90
CA HIS A 62 8.55 -6.18 -9.31
C HIS A 62 9.78 -6.98 -9.75
N MET A 63 9.54 -8.06 -10.50
CA MET A 63 10.51 -9.07 -10.92
C MET A 63 10.61 -9.18 -12.46
N SER A 64 10.13 -8.18 -13.20
CA SER A 64 10.25 -8.10 -14.66
C SER A 64 11.47 -7.24 -15.01
N TYR A 65 12.49 -7.86 -15.60
CA TYR A 65 13.85 -7.29 -15.67
C TYR A 65 14.04 -6.22 -16.75
N ASP A 66 13.19 -6.22 -17.77
CA ASP A 66 13.23 -5.29 -18.90
C ASP A 66 12.10 -4.25 -18.86
N ALA A 67 11.16 -4.37 -17.92
CA ALA A 67 10.17 -3.34 -17.68
C ALA A 67 10.79 -2.13 -16.95
N PRO A 68 10.32 -0.91 -17.24
CA PRO A 68 10.66 0.26 -16.46
C PRO A 68 10.08 0.14 -15.04
N ALA A 69 10.40 1.11 -14.17
CA ALA A 69 9.68 1.27 -12.91
C ALA A 69 8.16 1.33 -13.17
N VAL A 70 7.37 0.74 -12.27
CA VAL A 70 5.92 0.58 -12.43
C VAL A 70 5.11 1.27 -11.34
N ASP A 71 3.95 1.77 -11.72
CA ASP A 71 2.90 2.18 -10.81
C ASP A 71 1.86 1.07 -10.68
N ILE A 72 1.39 0.85 -9.45
CA ILE A 72 0.39 -0.14 -9.11
C ILE A 72 -0.86 0.57 -8.65
N SER A 73 -1.99 0.25 -9.29
CA SER A 73 -3.31 0.74 -8.90
C SER A 73 -4.21 -0.39 -8.43
N VAL A 74 -5.02 -0.09 -7.41
CA VAL A 74 -6.12 -0.95 -6.94
C VAL A 74 -7.42 -0.17 -7.09
N ASP A 75 -8.39 -0.76 -7.80
CA ASP A 75 -9.69 -0.16 -8.08
C ASP A 75 -9.57 1.27 -8.68
N GLY A 76 -8.56 1.47 -9.54
CA GLY A 76 -8.27 2.74 -10.21
C GLY A 76 -7.47 3.76 -9.40
N THR A 77 -7.15 3.47 -8.13
CA THR A 77 -6.32 4.35 -7.28
C THR A 77 -4.89 3.84 -7.25
N VAL A 78 -3.92 4.70 -7.57
CA VAL A 78 -2.48 4.35 -7.45
C VAL A 78 -2.12 4.20 -5.97
N VAL A 79 -1.61 3.03 -5.60
CA VAL A 79 -1.23 2.67 -4.23
C VAL A 79 0.28 2.44 -4.06
N VAL A 80 1.00 2.22 -5.16
CA VAL A 80 2.47 2.19 -5.19
C VAL A 80 2.92 2.94 -6.42
N GLU A 81 3.84 3.89 -6.25
CA GLU A 81 4.43 4.68 -7.33
C GLU A 81 5.89 4.28 -7.56
N GLY A 82 6.30 4.17 -8.82
CA GLY A 82 7.69 4.05 -9.23
C GLY A 82 8.45 2.85 -8.65
N LEU A 83 7.77 1.72 -8.41
CA LEU A 83 8.39 0.50 -7.90
C LEU A 83 9.40 -0.01 -8.92
N LYS A 84 10.68 -0.17 -8.55
CA LYS A 84 11.75 -0.56 -9.48
C LYS A 84 11.94 -2.07 -9.52
N TYR A 85 12.59 -2.55 -10.58
CA TYR A 85 12.99 -3.96 -10.68
C TYR A 85 13.80 -4.41 -9.45
N GLY A 86 13.45 -5.58 -8.93
CA GLY A 86 14.05 -6.19 -7.74
C GLY A 86 13.46 -5.67 -6.43
N GLU A 87 12.64 -4.63 -6.44
CA GLU A 87 12.02 -4.08 -5.23
C GLU A 87 10.70 -4.78 -4.90
N SER A 88 10.32 -4.68 -3.63
CA SER A 88 8.98 -5.03 -3.15
C SER A 88 8.44 -3.88 -2.32
N SER A 89 7.15 -3.60 -2.47
CA SER A 89 6.45 -2.63 -1.63
C SER A 89 6.34 -3.12 -0.19
N ALA A 90 6.00 -2.20 0.72
CA ALA A 90 5.38 -2.58 1.98
C ALA A 90 4.04 -3.30 1.75
N PHE A 91 3.54 -3.99 2.77
CA PHE A 91 2.15 -4.43 2.76
C PHE A 91 1.22 -3.23 2.91
N LEU A 92 0.23 -3.16 2.05
CA LEU A 92 -0.82 -2.14 2.01
C LEU A 92 -2.13 -2.79 2.42
N GLU A 93 -2.95 -2.06 3.19
CA GLU A 93 -4.31 -2.48 3.49
C GLU A 93 -5.18 -2.28 2.25
N VAL A 94 -5.90 -3.33 1.87
CA VAL A 94 -6.83 -3.32 0.74
C VAL A 94 -8.16 -3.84 1.26
N PRO A 95 -9.29 -3.18 1.00
CA PRO A 95 -10.56 -3.68 1.51
C PRO A 95 -10.88 -5.06 0.90
N MET A 96 -11.65 -5.88 1.61
CA MET A 96 -11.89 -7.27 1.20
C MET A 96 -12.78 -7.38 -0.05
N GLY A 97 -12.68 -8.49 -0.77
CA GLY A 97 -13.46 -8.82 -1.96
C GLY A 97 -12.62 -8.80 -3.23
N GLU A 98 -13.29 -8.85 -4.38
CA GLU A 98 -12.65 -8.81 -5.69
C GLU A 98 -12.16 -7.39 -6.00
N ARG A 99 -10.86 -7.27 -6.34
CA ARG A 99 -10.16 -6.01 -6.57
C ARG A 99 -9.52 -5.98 -7.93
N THR A 100 -9.70 -4.90 -8.66
CA THR A 100 -9.00 -4.71 -9.93
C THR A 100 -7.58 -4.23 -9.63
N LEU A 101 -6.60 -5.06 -9.96
CA LEU A 101 -5.19 -4.72 -9.92
C LEU A 101 -4.75 -4.28 -11.31
N LEU A 102 -4.14 -3.09 -11.41
CA LEU A 102 -3.59 -2.55 -12.64
C LEU A 102 -2.10 -2.23 -12.43
N ILE A 103 -1.27 -2.62 -13.40
CA ILE A 103 0.16 -2.31 -13.45
C ILE A 103 0.46 -1.52 -14.71
N THR A 104 1.10 -0.36 -14.55
CA THR A 104 1.48 0.56 -15.64
C THR A 104 2.94 0.96 -15.48
N PRO A 105 3.64 1.39 -16.54
CA PRO A 105 4.91 2.09 -16.39
C PRO A 105 4.71 3.36 -15.57
N ALA A 106 5.69 3.70 -14.73
CA ALA A 106 5.60 4.85 -13.84
C ALA A 106 5.28 6.15 -14.58
N GLY A 107 4.26 6.86 -14.12
CA GLY A 107 3.78 8.12 -14.70
C GLY A 107 3.13 7.98 -16.08
N LYS A 108 2.77 6.77 -16.51
CA LYS A 108 2.07 6.50 -17.79
C LYS A 108 0.72 5.84 -17.56
N THR A 109 -0.07 5.79 -18.63
CA THR A 109 -1.39 5.14 -18.64
C THR A 109 -1.41 3.83 -19.43
N ASP A 110 -0.32 3.51 -20.14
CA ASP A 110 -0.20 2.28 -20.91
C ASP A 110 -0.23 1.07 -19.97
N LYS A 111 -1.12 0.14 -20.25
CA LYS A 111 -1.33 -1.03 -19.40
C LYS A 111 -0.33 -2.13 -19.70
N LEU A 112 0.42 -2.56 -18.69
CA LEU A 112 1.25 -3.77 -18.77
C LEU A 112 0.48 -5.01 -18.32
N TYR A 113 -0.35 -4.87 -17.29
CA TYR A 113 -1.17 -5.95 -16.75
C TYR A 113 -2.42 -5.37 -16.08
N GLU A 114 -3.55 -6.07 -16.21
CA GLU A 114 -4.75 -5.79 -15.45
C GLU A 114 -5.55 -7.07 -15.28
N ASP A 115 -5.93 -7.36 -14.05
CA ASP A 115 -6.78 -8.50 -13.70
C ASP A 115 -7.40 -8.30 -12.32
N LYS A 116 -8.30 -9.20 -11.96
CA LYS A 116 -8.96 -9.24 -10.66
C LYS A 116 -8.18 -10.11 -9.67
N ALA A 117 -8.03 -9.62 -8.45
CA ALA A 117 -7.49 -10.36 -7.32
C ALA A 117 -8.55 -10.45 -6.22
N ASP A 118 -8.79 -11.66 -5.72
CA ASP A 118 -9.66 -11.86 -4.55
C ASP A 118 -8.89 -11.62 -3.26
N VAL A 119 -9.38 -10.68 -2.45
CA VAL A 119 -8.77 -10.29 -1.18
C VAL A 119 -9.68 -10.74 -0.04
N SER A 120 -9.35 -11.85 0.60
CA SER A 120 -10.06 -12.29 1.81
C SER A 120 -9.65 -11.48 3.04
N GLU A 121 -10.53 -11.42 4.04
CA GLU A 121 -10.26 -10.78 5.33
C GLU A 121 -8.98 -11.33 5.98
N GLY A 122 -8.07 -10.45 6.38
CA GLY A 122 -6.79 -10.80 7.01
C GLY A 122 -5.77 -11.49 6.10
N ALA A 123 -6.10 -11.77 4.84
CA ALA A 123 -5.18 -12.44 3.92
C ALA A 123 -3.94 -11.59 3.66
N ARG A 124 -2.76 -12.22 3.56
CA ARG A 124 -1.50 -11.55 3.21
C ARG A 124 -1.06 -11.97 1.82
N LEU A 125 -1.36 -11.18 0.81
CA LEU A 125 -1.07 -11.49 -0.59
C LEU A 125 0.24 -10.86 -1.02
N THR A 126 1.07 -11.63 -1.74
CA THR A 126 2.23 -11.13 -2.48
C THR A 126 1.92 -11.26 -3.97
N VAL A 127 1.78 -10.12 -4.64
CA VAL A 127 1.63 -10.03 -6.09
C VAL A 127 3.02 -9.93 -6.68
N MET A 128 3.44 -10.91 -7.47
CA MET A 128 4.71 -10.85 -8.18
C MET A 128 4.47 -10.58 -9.66
N ALA A 129 4.97 -9.46 -10.15
CA ALA A 129 5.00 -9.15 -11.58
C ALA A 129 6.34 -9.61 -12.16
N TYR A 130 6.34 -10.50 -13.15
CA TYR A 130 7.55 -11.15 -13.69
C TYR A 130 7.43 -11.40 -15.20
N ASP A 131 8.49 -11.96 -15.78
CA ASP A 131 8.66 -12.12 -17.24
C ASP A 131 8.97 -10.76 -17.93
N LYS A 132 8.81 -10.67 -19.25
CA LYS A 132 9.09 -9.45 -20.02
C LYS A 132 7.97 -8.42 -19.92
N ALA A 133 8.31 -7.13 -20.04
CA ALA A 133 7.35 -6.02 -20.02
C ALA A 133 6.19 -6.21 -21.02
N GLU A 134 6.50 -6.66 -22.24
CA GLU A 134 5.55 -6.87 -23.33
C GLU A 134 4.57 -8.02 -23.08
N SER A 135 4.96 -8.96 -22.20
CA SER A 135 4.19 -10.16 -21.86
C SER A 135 4.13 -10.35 -20.35
N LEU A 136 3.94 -9.24 -19.62
CA LEU A 136 4.05 -9.21 -18.16
C LEU A 136 3.09 -10.23 -17.56
N LYS A 137 3.64 -11.12 -16.72
CA LYS A 137 2.86 -12.12 -15.99
C LYS A 137 2.77 -11.72 -14.53
N VAL A 138 1.65 -12.03 -13.91
CA VAL A 138 1.45 -11.84 -12.48
C VAL A 138 1.12 -13.16 -11.80
N LYS A 139 1.78 -13.42 -10.67
CA LYS A 139 1.44 -14.51 -9.76
C LYS A 139 1.08 -13.94 -8.40
N VAL A 140 -0.14 -14.19 -7.97
CA VAL A 140 -0.58 -13.90 -6.60
C VAL A 140 -0.26 -15.09 -5.71
N LEU A 141 0.43 -14.82 -4.60
CA LEU A 141 0.81 -15.80 -3.60
C LEU A 141 0.22 -15.46 -2.24
N SER A 142 -0.56 -16.37 -1.67
CA SER A 142 -1.09 -16.22 -0.31
C SER A 142 -0.03 -16.58 0.72
N GLY A 143 0.21 -15.68 1.67
CA GLY A 143 1.02 -15.89 2.86
C GLY A 143 0.16 -16.39 4.02
N PRO A 144 0.82 -16.86 5.09
CA PRO A 144 0.14 -17.18 6.35
C PRO A 144 -0.53 -15.91 6.92
N ALA A 145 -1.74 -16.06 7.48
CA ALA A 145 -2.40 -14.97 8.19
C ALA A 145 -1.69 -14.63 9.51
N GLU A 146 -1.11 -15.65 10.15
CA GLU A 146 -0.45 -15.53 11.45
C GLU A 146 1.04 -15.86 11.37
N GLN A 147 1.84 -15.11 12.12
CA GLN A 147 3.24 -15.48 12.35
C GLN A 147 3.29 -16.62 13.36
N MET A 148 4.02 -17.66 13.03
CA MET A 148 4.26 -18.76 13.95
C MET A 148 5.42 -18.37 14.86
N ALA A 149 5.15 -18.25 16.17
CA ALA A 149 6.22 -18.05 17.14
C ALA A 149 7.29 -19.14 16.97
N ASP A 150 8.56 -18.73 17.05
CA ASP A 150 9.75 -19.59 16.93
C ASP A 150 9.91 -20.35 15.60
N LYS A 151 9.19 -19.96 14.53
CA LYS A 151 9.34 -20.54 13.20
C LYS A 151 9.47 -19.48 12.12
N ALA A 152 10.34 -19.74 11.15
CA ALA A 152 10.39 -18.98 9.90
C ALA A 152 9.57 -19.68 8.82
N LEU A 153 8.77 -18.90 8.09
CA LEU A 153 8.12 -19.37 6.87
C LEU A 153 8.88 -18.82 5.67
N VAL A 154 9.55 -19.73 4.96
CA VAL A 154 10.38 -19.42 3.80
C VAL A 154 9.66 -19.89 2.55
N ARG A 155 9.61 -19.03 1.53
CA ARG A 155 9.10 -19.36 0.20
C ARG A 155 10.10 -18.95 -0.84
N PHE A 156 10.41 -19.88 -1.74
CA PHE A 156 11.25 -19.63 -2.90
C PHE A 156 10.39 -19.51 -4.15
N VAL A 157 10.77 -18.58 -5.02
CA VAL A 157 10.12 -18.37 -6.32
C VAL A 157 11.23 -18.24 -7.35
N HIS A 158 11.21 -19.10 -8.35
CA HIS A 158 12.08 -18.97 -9.52
C HIS A 158 11.30 -18.28 -10.64
N ALA A 159 11.48 -16.97 -10.74
CA ALA A 159 10.73 -16.10 -11.67
C ALA A 159 11.45 -15.86 -13.01
N SER A 160 12.40 -16.72 -13.37
CA SER A 160 13.17 -16.62 -14.61
C SER A 160 12.69 -17.66 -15.62
N PRO A 161 12.01 -17.27 -16.71
CA PRO A 161 11.45 -18.22 -17.68
C PRO A 161 12.53 -18.99 -18.46
N ASP A 162 13.69 -18.36 -18.66
CA ASP A 162 14.78 -18.89 -19.51
C ASP A 162 15.98 -19.43 -18.71
N ALA A 163 15.87 -19.51 -17.37
CA ALA A 163 16.97 -20.00 -16.54
C ALA A 163 16.96 -21.55 -16.43
N PRO A 164 18.14 -22.18 -16.26
CA PRO A 164 18.23 -23.60 -15.96
C PRO A 164 17.53 -23.99 -14.65
N LYS A 165 17.30 -25.30 -14.46
CA LYS A 165 16.72 -25.84 -13.22
C LYS A 165 17.53 -25.42 -12.00
N VAL A 166 16.84 -25.00 -10.95
CA VAL A 166 17.42 -24.62 -9.66
C VAL A 166 17.27 -25.76 -8.66
N ASP A 167 18.33 -26.02 -7.89
CA ASP A 167 18.29 -26.87 -6.70
C ASP A 167 18.32 -25.98 -5.44
N ILE A 168 17.51 -26.30 -4.44
CA ILE A 168 17.36 -25.52 -3.21
C ILE A 168 17.67 -26.43 -2.03
N LYS A 169 18.76 -26.12 -1.32
CA LYS A 169 19.20 -26.85 -0.14
C LYS A 169 19.10 -25.95 1.09
N ALA A 170 18.66 -26.52 2.20
CA ALA A 170 18.63 -25.87 3.51
C ALA A 170 19.25 -26.82 4.55
N GLY A 171 20.09 -26.29 5.44
CA GLY A 171 20.95 -27.09 6.32
C GLY A 171 22.40 -27.12 5.83
N ASP A 172 23.23 -27.95 6.45
CA ASP A 172 24.64 -28.07 6.08
C ASP A 172 24.78 -28.81 4.74
N PRO A 173 25.36 -28.19 3.71
CA PRO A 173 25.48 -28.78 2.38
C PRO A 173 26.75 -29.63 2.28
N GLU A 174 26.86 -30.69 3.08
CA GLU A 174 27.86 -31.75 2.84
C GLU A 174 27.33 -32.83 1.89
#